data_AF-A0A2I0KK07-F1
#
_entry.id   AF-A0A2I0KK07-F1
#
_cell.length_a   1.000
_cell.length_b   1.000
_cell.length_c   1.000
_cell.angle_alpha   90.00
_cell.angle_beta   90.00
_cell.angle_gamma   90.00
#
_symmetry.space_group_name_H-M   'P 1'
#
loop_
_entity.id
_entity.type
_entity.pdbx_description
1 polymer ?
#
loop_
_entity_poly.entity_id
_entity_poly.type
_entity_poly.pdbx_seq_one_letter_code
_entity_poly.pdbx_strand_id
1 'polypeptide(L)'
;MDGLPSAQTDHLHKNVLSFASEPSCATVELASIVDAAGEPIPTSAVLTASSKHIGTRCSSENVAFLKCKKKHPNPEKCLDRGLKVTRCVLGLLKDLHQRCTGEMDAYVGCMYYNTNEFDLCLKEQRAFEKACPL
;
A
#
# COMPACT_ATOMS: atom_id res chain seq x y z
N MET A 1 -8.67 35.87 -15.72
CA MET A 1 -8.31 34.46 -15.88
C MET A 1 -8.68 33.65 -14.63
N ASP A 2 -9.81 34.06 -14.02
CA ASP A 2 -11.01 33.24 -13.77
C ASP A 2 -10.85 32.01 -12.88
N GLY A 3 -11.05 32.29 -11.58
CA GLY A 3 -11.21 31.30 -10.53
C GLY A 3 -12.43 30.40 -10.76
N LEU A 4 -12.21 29.12 -10.52
CA LEU A 4 -13.23 28.08 -10.58
C LEU A 4 -14.24 28.28 -9.43
N PRO A 5 -15.55 28.19 -9.68
CA PRO A 5 -16.58 28.52 -8.69
C PRO A 5 -16.59 27.55 -7.49
N SER A 6 -16.63 28.15 -6.29
CA SER A 6 -16.61 27.53 -4.95
C SER A 6 -17.63 26.39 -4.72
N ALA A 7 -18.65 26.24 -5.58
CA ALA A 7 -19.68 25.23 -5.43
C ALA A 7 -19.23 23.81 -5.82
N GLN A 8 -18.19 23.68 -6.66
CA GLN A 8 -17.77 22.37 -7.19
C GLN A 8 -16.78 21.65 -6.26
N THR A 9 -16.00 22.41 -5.49
CA THR A 9 -15.09 21.90 -4.44
C THR A 9 -15.84 21.38 -3.22
N ASP A 10 -17.01 21.95 -2.90
CA ASP A 10 -17.85 21.52 -1.78
C ASP A 10 -18.56 20.20 -2.05
N HIS A 11 -18.94 19.92 -3.29
CA HIS A 11 -19.65 18.68 -3.65
C HIS A 11 -18.73 17.45 -3.61
N LEU A 12 -17.45 17.64 -3.95
CA LEU A 12 -16.43 16.59 -3.88
C LEU A 12 -16.04 16.29 -2.42
N HIS A 13 -15.88 17.33 -1.59
CA HIS A 13 -15.62 17.17 -0.15
C HIS A 13 -16.75 16.44 0.59
N LYS A 14 -18.01 16.77 0.28
CA LYS A 14 -19.18 16.12 0.90
C LYS A 14 -19.27 14.63 0.57
N ASN A 15 -18.91 14.23 -0.64
CA ASN A 15 -18.94 12.81 -1.05
C ASN A 15 -17.79 12.00 -0.43
N VAL A 16 -16.60 12.58 -0.26
CA VAL A 16 -15.47 11.91 0.42
C VAL A 16 -15.79 11.67 1.90
N LEU A 17 -16.35 12.68 2.57
CA LEU A 17 -16.72 12.57 3.99
C LEU A 17 -17.90 11.61 4.24
N SER A 18 -18.82 11.46 3.29
CA SER A 18 -19.95 10.52 3.42
C SER A 18 -19.55 9.04 3.28
N PHE A 19 -18.41 8.71 2.66
CA PHE A 19 -17.88 7.34 2.63
C PHE A 19 -17.18 6.94 3.94
N ALA A 20 -16.71 7.92 4.72
CA ALA A 20 -16.02 7.68 5.98
C ALA A 20 -16.97 7.42 7.17
N SER A 21 -18.28 7.59 6.99
CA SER A 21 -19.28 7.48 8.06
C SER A 21 -19.99 6.12 8.16
N GLU A 22 -19.61 5.13 7.33
CA GLU A 22 -20.04 3.75 7.57
C GLU A 22 -19.33 3.20 8.82
N PRO A 23 -20.06 2.68 9.82
CA PRO A 23 -19.49 2.21 11.08
C PRO A 23 -18.56 1.00 10.94
N SER A 24 -18.41 0.45 9.73
CA SER A 24 -17.42 -0.58 9.42
C SER A 24 -15.99 -0.04 9.26
N CYS A 25 -15.78 1.28 9.12
CA CYS A 25 -14.47 1.86 8.78
C CYS A 25 -13.65 2.28 10.01
N ALA A 26 -14.28 2.39 11.20
CA ALA A 26 -13.67 3.04 12.35
C ALA A 26 -13.66 2.14 13.61
N THR A 27 -12.83 1.09 13.60
CA THR A 27 -12.15 0.55 14.81
C THR A 27 -10.94 -0.30 14.43
N VAL A 28 -10.09 0.17 13.51
CA VAL A 28 -8.76 -0.44 13.37
C VAL A 28 -7.92 0.10 14.53
N GLU A 29 -7.76 -0.72 15.58
CA GLU A 29 -6.70 -0.50 16.55
C GLU A 29 -5.38 -0.35 15.80
N LEU A 30 -4.73 0.78 16.01
CA LEU A 30 -3.58 1.20 15.23
C LEU A 30 -2.35 0.37 15.61
N ALA A 31 -2.03 -0.62 14.78
CA ALA A 31 -0.67 -1.15 14.55
C ALA A 31 -0.64 -2.41 13.68
N SER A 32 -1.76 -3.09 13.43
CA SER A 32 -1.70 -4.38 12.75
C SER A 32 -1.70 -4.23 11.23
N ILE A 33 -0.67 -4.79 10.58
CA ILE A 33 -0.57 -4.88 9.11
C ILE A 33 -1.28 -6.11 8.53
N VAL A 34 -1.91 -6.91 9.39
CA VAL A 34 -2.80 -8.02 9.05
C VAL A 34 -4.17 -7.84 9.68
N ASP A 35 -5.18 -8.47 9.11
CA ASP A 35 -6.52 -8.53 9.67
C ASP A 35 -6.63 -9.62 10.76
N ALA A 36 -7.83 -9.77 11.34
CA ALA A 36 -8.10 -10.77 12.37
C ALA A 36 -7.90 -12.22 11.89
N ALA A 37 -7.91 -12.47 10.58
CA ALA A 37 -7.62 -13.77 9.98
C ALA A 37 -6.12 -13.95 9.67
N GLY A 38 -5.28 -12.94 9.95
CA GLY A 38 -3.86 -12.96 9.64
C GLY A 38 -3.56 -12.73 8.16
N GLU A 39 -4.52 -12.23 7.39
CA GLU A 39 -4.33 -11.84 5.99
C GLU A 39 -3.82 -10.39 5.92
N PRO A 40 -2.88 -10.09 5.01
CA PRO A 40 -2.26 -8.77 4.92
C PRO A 40 -3.28 -7.70 4.54
N ILE A 41 -3.27 -6.57 5.24
CA ILE A 41 -4.05 -5.38 4.92
C ILE A 41 -3.17 -4.43 4.10
N PRO A 42 -3.37 -4.29 2.78
CA PRO A 42 -2.49 -3.49 1.93
C PRO A 42 -2.86 -2.00 1.99
N THR A 43 -2.73 -1.38 3.17
CA THR A 43 -2.88 0.08 3.31
C THR A 43 -1.78 0.80 2.55
N SER A 44 -1.97 2.09 2.27
CA SER A 44 -0.96 2.92 1.61
C SER A 44 0.39 2.91 2.35
N ALA A 45 0.36 2.95 3.69
CA ALA A 45 1.56 2.87 4.53
C ALA A 45 2.27 1.52 4.43
N VAL A 46 1.53 0.41 4.48
CA VAL A 46 2.09 -0.94 4.33
C VAL A 46 2.76 -1.13 2.97
N LEU A 47 2.09 -0.72 1.90
CA LEU A 47 2.61 -0.83 0.54
C LEU A 47 3.83 0.08 0.32
N THR A 48 3.84 1.29 0.90
CA THR A 48 4.95 2.23 0.77
C THR A 48 6.18 1.76 1.53
N ALA A 49 6.01 1.32 2.78
CA ALA A 49 7.07 0.73 3.59
C ALA A 49 7.70 -0.50 2.91
N SER A 50 6.88 -1.33 2.26
CA SER A 50 7.30 -2.57 1.60
C SER A 50 7.80 -2.39 0.16
N SER A 51 7.77 -1.17 -0.38
CA SER A 51 7.99 -0.88 -1.81
C SER A 51 9.30 -1.45 -2.36
N LYS A 52 10.41 -1.37 -1.59
CA LYS A 52 11.70 -1.95 -1.97
C LYS A 52 11.62 -3.48 -2.11
N HIS A 53 11.05 -4.16 -1.12
CA HIS A 53 10.86 -5.62 -1.18
C HIS A 53 9.95 -6.03 -2.33
N ILE A 54 8.87 -5.30 -2.59
CA ILE A 54 7.97 -5.55 -3.71
C ILE A 54 8.73 -5.42 -5.04
N GLY A 55 9.53 -4.36 -5.17
CA GLY A 55 10.35 -4.10 -6.36
C GLY A 55 11.36 -5.20 -6.66
N THR A 56 11.95 -5.80 -5.61
CA THR A 56 12.91 -6.90 -5.75
C THR A 56 12.24 -8.26 -5.93
N ARG A 57 11.34 -8.64 -5.03
CA ARG A 57 10.75 -9.99 -4.96
C ARG A 57 9.68 -10.24 -6.00
N CYS A 58 8.86 -9.24 -6.31
CA CYS A 58 7.77 -9.33 -7.31
C CYS A 58 8.15 -8.69 -8.65
N SER A 59 9.45 -8.49 -8.91
CA SER A 59 9.94 -7.81 -10.12
C SER A 59 9.47 -8.51 -11.39
N SER A 60 9.49 -9.84 -11.40
CA SER A 60 9.20 -10.63 -12.60
C SER A 60 7.73 -10.50 -13.06
N GLU A 61 6.81 -10.53 -12.10
CA GLU A 61 5.37 -10.38 -12.25
C GLU A 61 5.05 -8.95 -12.69
N ASN A 62 5.65 -7.96 -12.02
CA ASN A 62 5.48 -6.54 -12.32
C ASN A 62 5.93 -6.22 -13.75
N VAL A 63 7.12 -6.66 -14.15
CA VAL A 63 7.64 -6.46 -15.51
C VAL A 63 6.77 -7.18 -16.53
N ALA A 64 6.29 -8.40 -16.25
CA ALA A 64 5.40 -9.11 -17.14
C ALA A 64 4.06 -8.38 -17.34
N PHE A 65 3.50 -7.80 -16.28
CA PHE A 65 2.28 -7.00 -16.33
C PHE A 65 2.48 -5.71 -17.14
N LEU A 66 3.57 -4.97 -16.89
CA LEU A 66 3.88 -3.74 -17.61
C LEU A 66 4.16 -3.99 -19.10
N LYS A 67 4.86 -5.08 -19.45
CA LYS A 67 5.05 -5.50 -20.85
C LYS A 67 3.72 -5.82 -21.54
N CYS A 68 2.77 -6.43 -20.83
CA CYS A 68 1.44 -6.70 -21.36
C CYS A 68 0.67 -5.39 -21.62
N LYS A 69 0.65 -4.47 -20.66
CA LYS A 69 0.01 -3.15 -20.81
C LYS A 69 0.60 -2.35 -21.96
N LYS A 70 1.92 -2.43 -22.18
CA LYS A 70 2.58 -1.77 -23.31
C LYS A 70 2.15 -2.34 -24.66
N LYS A 71 1.88 -3.65 -24.73
CA LYS A 71 1.49 -4.36 -25.96
C LYS A 71 0.00 -4.21 -26.29
N HIS A 72 -0.85 -4.08 -25.28
CA HIS A 72 -2.30 -4.12 -25.45
C HIS A 72 -2.97 -2.88 -24.84
N PRO A 73 -3.71 -2.08 -25.65
CA PRO A 73 -4.44 -0.93 -25.12
C PRO A 73 -5.68 -1.33 -24.30
N ASN A 74 -6.26 -2.52 -24.55
CA ASN A 74 -7.36 -3.04 -23.72
C ASN A 74 -6.78 -3.66 -22.42
N PRO A 75 -7.12 -3.13 -21.23
CA PRO A 75 -6.64 -3.63 -19.94
C PRO A 75 -7.08 -5.06 -19.60
N GLU A 76 -8.21 -5.53 -20.12
CA GLU A 76 -8.76 -6.87 -19.82
C GLU A 76 -7.80 -8.00 -20.24
N LYS A 77 -7.00 -7.75 -21.29
CA LYS A 77 -6.01 -8.73 -21.78
C LYS A 77 -4.89 -9.02 -20.79
N CYS A 78 -4.73 -8.20 -19.75
CA CYS A 78 -3.65 -8.30 -18.79
C CYS A 78 -4.11 -8.69 -17.37
N LEU A 79 -5.39 -9.01 -17.16
CA LEU A 79 -5.96 -9.32 -15.84
C LEU A 79 -5.27 -10.52 -15.15
N ASP A 80 -4.97 -11.59 -15.88
CA ASP A 80 -4.25 -12.76 -15.33
C ASP A 80 -2.86 -12.36 -14.77
N ARG A 81 -2.16 -11.46 -15.48
CA ARG A 81 -0.86 -10.95 -15.02
C ARG A 81 -1.02 -10.00 -13.83
N GLY A 82 -2.08 -9.19 -13.82
CA GLY A 82 -2.44 -8.37 -12.67
C GLY A 82 -2.70 -9.22 -11.41
N LEU A 83 -3.45 -10.31 -11.56
CA LEU A 83 -3.72 -11.25 -10.46
C LEU A 83 -2.42 -11.88 -9.92
N LYS A 84 -1.47 -12.21 -10.79
CA LYS A 84 -0.14 -12.71 -10.40
C LYS A 84 0.64 -11.68 -9.58
N VAL A 85 0.62 -10.41 -10.00
CA VAL A 85 1.22 -9.31 -9.23
C VAL A 85 0.58 -9.22 -7.84
N THR A 86 -0.75 -9.14 -7.76
CA THR A 86 -1.47 -9.04 -6.49
C THR A 86 -1.16 -10.22 -5.57
N ARG A 87 -1.16 -11.45 -6.10
CA ARG A 87 -0.82 -12.65 -5.32
C ARG A 87 0.61 -12.60 -4.78
N CYS A 88 1.57 -12.17 -5.60
CA CYS A 88 2.97 -12.03 -5.15
C CYS A 88 3.08 -11.00 -4.02
N VAL A 89 2.46 -9.83 -4.18
CA VAL A 89 2.52 -8.75 -3.19
C VAL A 89 1.87 -9.17 -1.88
N LEU A 90 0.66 -9.74 -1.91
CA LEU A 90 -0.01 -10.18 -0.67
C LEU A 90 0.80 -11.29 0.03
N GLY A 91 1.32 -12.27 -0.71
CA GLY A 91 2.21 -13.28 -0.14
C GLY A 91 3.44 -12.68 0.54
N LEU A 92 4.09 -11.72 -0.13
CA LEU A 92 5.25 -11.01 0.42
C LEU A 92 4.91 -10.23 1.69
N LEU A 93 3.77 -9.51 1.72
CA LEU A 93 3.36 -8.75 2.90
C LEU A 93 3.15 -9.66 4.11
N LYS A 94 2.54 -10.83 3.89
CA LYS A 94 2.36 -11.85 4.92
C LYS A 94 3.71 -12.38 5.43
N ASP A 95 4.62 -12.69 4.52
CA ASP A 95 5.96 -13.20 4.86
C ASP A 95 6.80 -12.17 5.64
N LEU A 96 6.74 -10.89 5.26
CA LEU A 96 7.45 -9.82 5.95
C LEU A 96 6.89 -9.62 7.36
N HIS A 97 5.56 -9.55 7.51
CA HIS A 97 4.94 -9.42 8.82
C HIS A 97 5.29 -10.58 9.75
N GLN A 98 5.38 -11.82 9.23
CA GLN A 98 5.72 -12.99 10.05
C GLN A 98 7.20 -13.02 10.48
N ARG A 99 8.11 -12.45 9.68
CA ARG A 99 9.56 -12.54 9.91
C ARG A 99 10.12 -11.36 10.69
N CYS A 100 9.58 -10.17 10.46
CA CYS A 100 10.09 -8.90 10.99
C CYS A 100 8.93 -8.02 11.46
N THR A 101 8.01 -8.62 12.23
CA THR A 101 6.79 -8.00 12.76
C THR A 101 7.07 -6.64 13.40
N GLY A 102 7.93 -6.60 14.42
CA GLY A 102 8.13 -5.40 15.23
C GLY A 102 8.73 -4.24 14.45
N GLU A 103 9.74 -4.49 13.63
CA GLU A 103 10.38 -3.45 12.82
C GLU A 103 9.48 -2.99 11.67
N MET A 104 8.71 -3.91 11.08
CA MET A 104 7.75 -3.56 10.03
C MET A 104 6.60 -2.71 10.58
N ASP A 105 6.02 -3.09 11.72
CA ASP A 105 4.94 -2.35 12.35
C ASP A 105 5.41 -0.95 12.78
N ALA A 106 6.62 -0.82 13.33
CA ALA A 106 7.20 0.47 13.67
C ALA A 106 7.38 1.36 12.44
N TYR A 107 7.87 0.80 11.33
CA TYR A 107 8.09 1.55 10.10
C TYR A 107 6.79 1.93 9.41
N VAL A 108 5.82 1.02 9.36
CA VAL A 108 4.47 1.29 8.83
C VAL A 108 3.75 2.33 9.70
N GLY A 109 3.88 2.24 11.03
CA GLY A 109 3.33 3.23 11.95
C GLY A 109 3.91 4.63 11.69
N CYS A 110 5.23 4.74 11.52
CA CYS A 110 5.85 6.01 11.14
C CYS A 110 5.32 6.52 9.79
N MET A 111 5.22 5.66 8.78
CA MET A 111 4.69 6.00 7.46
C MET A 111 3.25 6.52 7.53
N TYR A 112 2.41 5.86 8.32
CA TYR A 112 1.02 6.25 8.51
C TYR A 112 0.89 7.67 9.06
N TYR A 113 1.66 8.01 10.11
CA TYR A 113 1.61 9.33 10.74
C TYR A 113 2.27 10.44 9.92
N ASN A 114 3.23 10.10 9.07
CA ASN A 114 3.99 11.05 8.27
C ASN A 114 3.54 11.09 6.80
N THR A 115 2.30 10.67 6.50
CA THR A 115 1.71 10.71 5.15
C THR A 115 2.59 10.02 4.10
N ASN A 116 3.22 8.91 4.48
CA ASN A 116 4.12 8.11 3.64
C ASN A 116 5.41 8.83 3.19
N GLU A 117 5.87 9.84 3.93
CA GLU A 117 7.13 10.53 3.65
C GLU A 117 8.34 9.74 4.18
N PHE A 118 9.24 9.33 3.28
CA PHE A 118 10.39 8.48 3.63
C PHE A 118 11.41 9.18 4.50
N ASP A 119 11.66 10.46 4.23
CA ASP A 119 12.70 11.25 4.90
C ASP A 119 12.43 11.41 6.40
N LEU A 120 11.16 11.30 6.82
CA LEU A 120 10.73 11.41 8.22
C LEU A 120 10.82 10.08 8.98
N CYS A 121 11.07 8.96 8.29
CA CYS A 121 11.03 7.61 8.86
C CYS A 121 12.34 6.82 8.65
N LEU A 122 13.46 7.51 8.40
CA LEU A 122 14.76 6.89 8.09
C LEU A 122 15.29 5.98 9.22
N LYS A 123 14.94 6.26 10.47
CA LYS A 123 15.37 5.45 11.62
C LYS A 123 14.70 4.08 11.59
N GLU A 124 13.38 4.07 11.45
CA GLU A 124 12.55 2.88 11.37
C GLU A 124 12.85 2.10 10.09
N GLN A 125 13.05 2.80 8.96
CA GLN A 125 13.49 2.19 7.70
C GLN A 125 14.77 1.38 7.87
N ARG A 126 15.80 1.96 8.50
CA ARG A 126 17.08 1.27 8.72
C ARG A 126 16.94 0.06 9.65
N ALA A 127 16.09 0.16 10.67
CA ALA A 127 15.81 -0.96 11.56
C ALA A 127 15.14 -2.10 10.80
N PHE A 128 14.12 -1.78 10.00
CA PHE A 128 13.41 -2.73 9.15
C PHE A 128 14.34 -3.39 8.12
N GLU A 129 15.15 -2.63 7.39
CA GLU A 129 16.09 -3.16 6.39
C GLU A 129 17.19 -4.02 7.02
N LYS A 130 17.56 -3.76 8.27
CA LYS A 130 18.51 -4.59 9.02
C LYS A 130 17.89 -5.92 9.46
N ALA A 131 16.64 -5.90 9.93
CA ALA A 131 15.92 -7.10 10.35
C ALA A 131 15.50 -7.96 9.14
N CYS A 132 15.13 -7.31 8.04
CA CYS A 132 14.66 -7.91 6.81
C CYS A 132 15.41 -7.35 5.60
N PRO A 133 16.59 -7.92 5.28
CA PRO A 133 17.31 -7.59 4.06
C PRO A 133 16.54 -8.06 2.82
N LEU A 134 16.77 -7.38 1.69
CA LEU A 134 16.12 -7.66 0.39
C LEU A 134 16.45 -9.07 -0.14
#